data_AF-A0A534S1H5-F1
#
_entry.id   AF-A0A534S1H5-F1
#
_cell.length_a   1.000
_cell.length_b   1.000
_cell.length_c   1.000
_cell.angle_alpha   90.00
_cell.angle_beta   90.00
_cell.angle_gamma   90.00
#
_symmetry.space_group_name_H-M   'P 1'
#
loop_
_entity.id
_entity.type
_entity.pdbx_description
1 polymer ?
#
loop_
_entity_poly.entity_id
_entity_poly.type
_entity_poly.pdbx_seq_one_letter_code
_entity_poly.pdbx_strand_id
1 'polypeptide(L)' 'MLAQVGAKYGYDQVGRARLTNDALIAMSAARNGFTVLTKNASDFKKIAEFRPFQWEEA' A
#
# COMPACT_ATOMS: atom_id res chain seq x y z
N MET A 1 5.23 4.45 -9.11
CA MET A 1 4.83 3.53 -8.03
C MET A 1 3.40 3.02 -8.18
N LEU A 2 2.33 3.83 -8.05
CA LEU A 2 0.95 3.33 -8.20
C LEU A 2 0.68 2.56 -9.51
N ALA A 3 1.16 3.10 -10.63
CA ALA A 3 1.04 2.45 -11.94
C ALA A 3 1.75 1.08 -11.98
N GLN A 4 2.86 0.91 -11.26
CA GLN A 4 3.64 -0.33 -11.21
C GLN A 4 2.97 -1.37 -10.30
N VAL A 5 2.43 -0.92 -9.15
CA VAL A 5 1.66 -1.78 -8.24
C VAL A 5 0.40 -2.28 -8.94
N GLY A 6 -0.34 -1.39 -9.61
CA GLY A 6 -1.54 -1.76 -10.36
C GLY A 6 -1.26 -2.66 -11.58
N ALA A 7 -0.13 -2.48 -12.26
CA ALA A 7 0.28 -3.33 -13.37
C ALA A 7 0.73 -4.74 -12.94
N LYS A 8 1.40 -4.87 -11.78
CA LYS A 8 1.92 -6.16 -11.28
C LYS A 8 0.83 -7.09 -10.76
N TYR A 9 -0.23 -6.55 -10.15
CA TYR A 9 -1.23 -7.38 -9.46
C TYR A 9 -2.63 -7.41 -10.07
N GLY A 10 -2.89 -6.66 -11.16
CA GLY A 10 -4.10 -6.83 -12.00
C GLY A 10 -5.41 -7.00 -11.23
N TYR A 11 -5.91 -5.92 -10.60
CA TYR A 11 -7.16 -5.96 -9.83
C TYR A 11 -8.28 -5.17 -10.51
N ASP A 12 -9.51 -5.67 -10.38
CA ASP A 12 -10.77 -5.03 -10.82
C ASP A 12 -10.88 -3.57 -10.34
N GLN A 13 -11.73 -2.76 -11.00
CA GLN A 13 -11.85 -1.32 -10.72
C GLN A 13 -12.00 -0.97 -9.23
N VAL A 14 -12.76 -1.76 -8.46
CA VAL A 14 -12.94 -1.60 -7.01
C VAL A 14 -11.63 -1.90 -6.24
N GLY A 15 -10.94 -2.98 -6.60
CA GLY A 15 -9.64 -3.31 -6.04
C GLY A 15 -8.56 -2.28 -6.39
N ARG A 16 -8.63 -1.70 -7.59
CA ARG A 16 -7.72 -0.65 -8.07
C ARG A 16 -7.87 0.66 -7.28
N ALA A 17 -9.11 1.05 -6.95
CA ALA A 17 -9.38 2.23 -6.12
C ALA A 17 -8.90 2.03 -4.67
N ARG A 18 -9.17 0.86 -4.07
CA ARG A 18 -8.68 0.53 -2.72
C ARG A 18 -7.14 0.52 -2.65
N LEU A 19 -6.49 -0.14 -3.61
CA LEU A 19 -5.03 -0.21 -3.67
C LEU A 19 -4.36 1.14 -3.90
N THR A 20 -5.03 2.03 -4.66
CA THR A 20 -4.59 3.41 -4.85
C THR A 20 -4.56 4.14 -3.51
N ASN A 21 -5.63 4.03 -2.72
CA ASN A 21 -5.69 4.63 -1.39
C ASN A 21 -4.64 4.03 -0.44
N ASP A 22 -4.53 2.71 -0.39
CA ASP A 22 -3.55 2.03 0.46
C ASP A 22 -2.11 2.44 0.11
N ALA A 23 -1.81 2.60 -1.19
CA ALA A 23 -0.53 3.10 -1.64
C ALA A 23 -0.31 4.59 -1.26
N LEU A 24 -1.32 5.44 -1.35
CA LEU A 24 -1.22 6.84 -0.91
C LEU A 24 -0.98 6.94 0.60
N ILE A 25 -1.67 6.13 1.40
CA ILE A 25 -1.49 6.02 2.85
C ILE A 25 -0.05 5.58 3.17
N ALA A 26 0.41 4.49 2.55
CA ALA A 26 1.77 3.98 2.74
C ALA A 26 2.84 5.01 2.37
N MET A 27 2.66 5.73 1.26
CA MET A 27 3.61 6.75 0.83
C MET A 27 3.64 7.96 1.77
N SER A 28 2.49 8.37 2.28
CA SER A 28 2.40 9.43 3.29
C SER A 28 3.07 9.01 4.59
N ALA A 29 2.80 7.78 5.07
CA ALA A 29 3.41 7.24 6.27
C ALA A 29 4.94 7.13 6.12
N ALA A 30 5.41 6.58 4.98
CA ALA A 30 6.83 6.48 4.66
C ALA A 30 7.54 7.84 4.62
N ARG A 31 6.87 8.88 4.11
CA ARG A 31 7.43 10.23 4.01
C ARG A 31 7.55 10.91 5.38
N ASN A 32 6.61 10.66 6.27
CA ASN A 32 6.54 11.30 7.58
C ASN A 32 7.11 10.44 8.73
N GLY A 33 7.54 9.21 8.44
CA GLY A 33 8.07 8.29 9.45
C GLY A 33 7.00 7.71 10.38
N PHE A 34 5.77 7.54 9.89
CA PHE A 34 4.67 6.96 10.66
C PHE A 34 4.52 5.45 10.43
N THR A 35 3.94 4.77 11.42
CA THR A 35 3.52 3.37 11.32
C THR A 35 2.07 3.29 10.86
N VAL A 36 1.81 2.49 9.82
CA VAL A 36 0.44 2.20 9.37
C VAL A 36 -0.13 1.03 10.17
N LEU A 37 -1.24 1.25 10.86
CA LEU A 37 -2.05 0.18 11.45
C LEU A 37 -3.12 -0.26 10.44
N THR A 38 -3.17 -1.54 10.11
CA THR A 38 -4.06 -2.03 9.05
C THR A 38 -4.61 -3.43 9.32
N LYS A 39 -5.82 -3.69 8.84
CA LYS A 39 -6.41 -5.04 8.74
C LYS A 39 -6.12 -5.71 7.40
N ASN A 40 -5.43 -5.02 6.48
CA ASN A 40 -5.10 -5.48 5.14
C ASN A 40 -3.58 -5.69 4.99
N ALA A 41 -2.99 -6.46 5.91
CA ALA A 41 -1.55 -6.73 5.94
C ALA A 41 -1.00 -7.21 4.59
N SER A 42 -1.78 -8.02 3.88
CA SER A 42 -1.45 -8.57 2.55
C SER A 42 -1.09 -7.50 1.52
N ASP A 43 -1.84 -6.40 1.46
CA ASP A 43 -1.62 -5.37 0.45
C ASP A 43 -0.52 -4.40 0.88
N PHE A 44 -0.44 -4.05 2.17
CA PHE A 44 0.66 -3.24 2.69
C PHE A 44 2.01 -3.97 2.59
N LYS A 45 2.03 -5.29 2.72
CA LYS A 45 3.22 -6.11 2.42
C LYS A 45 3.66 -5.98 0.96
N LYS A 46 2.74 -6.08 0.00
CA LYS A 46 3.04 -5.89 -1.44
C LYS A 46 3.54 -4.48 -1.73
N ILE A 47 2.94 -3.46 -1.10
CA ILE A 47 3.36 -2.06 -1.26
C ILE A 47 4.77 -1.85 -0.68
N ALA A 48 5.08 -2.51 0.45
CA ALA A 48 6.39 -2.45 1.08
C ALA A 48 7.52 -3.01 0.20
N GLU A 49 7.21 -3.91 -0.75
CA GLU A 49 8.17 -4.38 -1.76
C GLU A 49 8.71 -3.25 -2.65
N PHE A 50 7.91 -2.20 -2.88
CA PHE A 50 8.30 -1.08 -3.76
C PHE A 50 8.96 0.07 -3.00
N ARG A 51 8.61 0.25 -1.72
CA ARG A 51 9.21 1.25 -0.85
C ARG A 51 9.12 0.76 0.60
N PRO A 52 10.24 0.65 1.33
CA PRO A 52 10.20 0.30 2.76
C PRO A 52 9.47 1.37 3.59
N PHE A 53 8.61 0.94 4.51
CA PHE A 53 7.95 1.76 5.53
C PHE A 53 7.49 0.87 6.69
N GLN A 54 7.09 1.49 7.81
CA GLN A 54 6.62 0.78 9.00
C GLN A 54 5.12 0.52 8.91
N TRP A 55 4.73 -0.73 9.16
CA TRP A 55 3.33 -1.12 9.24
C TRP A 55 3.15 -2.32 10.17
N GLU A 56 2.00 -2.39 10.80
CA GLU A 56 1.62 -3.43 11.75
C GLU A 56 0.16 -3.86 11.50
N GLU A 57 -0.12 -5.13 11.78
CA GLU A 57 -1.47 -5.68 11.71
C GLU A 57 -2.24 -5.34 12.98
N ALA A 58 -3.47 -4.83 12.82
CA ALA A 58 -4.31 -4.29 13.90
C ALA A 58 -5.52 -5.16 14.26
#